data_AF-A0A1F6RH06-F1
#
_entry.id   AF-A0A1F6RH06-F1
#
_cell.length_a   1.000
_cell.length_b   1.000
_cell.length_c   1.000
_cell.angle_alpha   90.00
_cell.angle_beta   90.00
_cell.angle_gamma   90.00
#
_symmetry.space_group_name_H-M   'P 1'
#
loop_
_entity.id
_entity.type
_entity.pdbx_description
1 polymer ?
#
loop_
_entity_poly.entity_id
_entity_poly.type
_entity_poly.pdbx_seq_one_letter_code
_entity_poly.pdbx_strand_id
1 'polypeptide(L)' 'MLSAEEDCFINCPFCLESIAVRIDRTGGQNQFLTYDCEVCCRPITLQVEINDDGNINIMTEKES' A
#
# COMPACT_ATOMS: atom_id res chain seq x y z
N MET A 1 -8.13 -8.97 -20.19
CA MET A 1 -7.01 -8.03 -19.94
C MET A 1 -7.42 -7.23 -18.71
N LEU A 2 -7.28 -7.84 -17.54
CA LEU A 2 -7.52 -7.19 -16.25
C LEU A 2 -6.13 -7.02 -15.65
N SER A 3 -5.68 -5.77 -15.53
CA SER A 3 -4.44 -5.48 -14.81
C SER A 3 -4.64 -5.93 -13.37
N ALA A 4 -3.73 -6.75 -12.85
CA ALA A 4 -3.80 -7.23 -11.46
C ALA A 4 -3.33 -6.18 -10.44
N GLU A 5 -2.93 -5.01 -10.94
CA GLU A 5 -2.45 -3.86 -10.20
C GLU A 5 -3.62 -2.89 -9.99
N GLU A 6 -3.87 -2.50 -8.74
CA GLU A 6 -4.90 -1.51 -8.38
C GLU A 6 -4.24 -0.28 -7.76
N ASP A 7 -4.61 0.91 -8.24
CA ASP A 7 -4.18 2.18 -7.66
C ASP A 7 -5.02 2.48 -6.41
N CYS A 8 -4.35 2.58 -5.26
CA CYS A 8 -4.94 2.91 -3.98
C CYS A 8 -4.33 4.20 -3.44
N PHE A 9 -5.11 4.98 -2.68
CA PHE A 9 -4.62 6.19 -2.05
C PHE A 9 -4.45 5.95 -0.55
N ILE A 10 -3.26 6.24 -0.03
CA ILE A 10 -2.94 6.11 1.40
C ILE A 10 -2.38 7.42 1.93
N ASN A 11 -2.57 7.66 3.21
CA ASN A 11 -1.99 8.82 3.88
C ASN A 11 -0.63 8.46 4.47
N CYS A 12 0.39 9.25 4.14
CA CYS A 12 1.72 9.08 4.68
C CYS A 12 1.70 9.25 6.20
N PRO A 13 2.17 8.28 7.00
CA PRO A 13 2.14 8.39 8.46
C PRO A 13 3.14 9.42 9.02
N PHE A 14 4.01 9.99 8.17
CA PHE A 14 5.01 11.01 8.54
C PHE A 14 4.54 12.44 8.23
N CYS A 15 4.18 12.74 6.98
CA CYS A 15 3.76 14.08 6.57
C CYS A 15 2.23 14.24 6.43
N LEU A 16 1.47 13.15 6.57
CA LEU A 16 0.00 13.10 6.44
C LEU A 16 -0.55 13.41 5.04
N GLU A 17 0.31 13.52 4.04
CA GLU A 17 -0.08 13.72 2.65
C GLU A 17 -0.67 12.45 2.04
N SER A 18 -1.61 12.61 1.13
CA SER A 18 -2.16 11.48 0.37
C SER A 18 -1.25 11.16 -0.82
N ILE A 19 -0.79 9.92 -0.89
CA ILE A 19 0.03 9.40 -2.00
C ILE A 19 -0.69 8.23 -2.68
N ALA A 20 -0.46 8.07 -3.98
CA ALA A 20 -0.98 6.94 -4.75
C ALA A 20 0.01 5.77 -4.71
N VAL A 21 -0.47 4.58 -4.41
CA VAL A 21 0.31 3.34 -4.34
C VAL A 21 -0.35 2.28 -5.20
N ARG A 22 0.47 1.45 -5.85
CA ARG A 22 -0.01 0.36 -6.71
C ARG A 22 0.07 -0.97 -5.97
N ILE A 23 -1.08 -1.61 -5.82
CA ILE A 23 -1.22 -2.88 -5.11
C ILE A 23 -1.41 -3.99 -6.14
N ASP A 24 -0.46 -4.91 -6.22
CA ASP A 24 -0.58 -6.09 -7.07
C ASP A 24 -1.33 -7.21 -6.33
N ARG A 25 -2.46 -7.64 -6.88
CA ARG A 25 -3.29 -8.71 -6.28
C ARG A 25 -2.72 -10.11 -6.51
N THR A 26 -1.70 -10.27 -7.36
CA THR A 26 -1.07 -11.58 -7.63
C THR A 26 -0.01 -11.96 -6.59
N GLY A 27 0.48 -11.00 -5.80
CA GLY A 27 1.48 -11.24 -4.75
C GLY A 27 0.99 -12.06 -3.55
N GLY A 28 -0.27 -12.49 -3.52
CA GLY A 28 -0.85 -13.35 -2.50
C GLY A 28 -1.76 -12.61 -1.50
N GLN A 29 -2.28 -13.36 -0.52
CA GLN A 29 -3.22 -12.81 0.47
C GLN A 29 -2.58 -11.80 1.41
N ASN A 30 -1.33 -12.01 1.81
CA ASN A 30 -0.60 -11.10 2.71
C ASN A 30 0.67 -10.63 2.03
N GLN A 31 0.80 -9.32 1.87
CA GLN A 31 1.94 -8.71 1.19
C GLN A 31 2.47 -7.54 2.02
N PHE A 32 3.79 -7.41 2.04
CA PHE A 32 4.48 -6.28 2.64
C PHE A 32 5.19 -5.52 1.52
N LEU A 33 4.78 -4.28 1.32
CA LEU A 33 5.30 -3.41 0.27
C LEU A 33 5.88 -2.16 0.94
N THR A 34 7.09 -1.77 0.56
CA THR A 34 7.67 -0.51 1.03
C THR A 34 7.55 0.53 -0.07
N TYR A 35 6.96 1.67 0.27
CA TYR A 35 6.78 2.81 -0.63
C TYR A 35 7.44 4.05 -0.05
N ASP A 36 8.24 4.74 -0.85
CA ASP A 36 8.78 6.03 -0.47
C ASP A 36 7.74 7.12 -0.65
N CYS A 37 7.54 7.95 0.36
CA CYS A 37 6.68 9.11 0.24
C CYS A 37 7.28 10.14 -0.73
N GLU A 38 6.55 10.50 -1.78
CA GLU A 38 6.98 11.50 -2.78
C GLU A 38 7.13 12.92 -2.20
N VAL A 39 6.57 13.17 -1.02
CA VAL A 39 6.62 14.50 -0.36
C VAL A 39 7.74 14.61 0.65
N CYS A 40 7.85 13.64 1.56
CA CYS A 40 8.83 13.69 2.66
C CYS A 40 10.02 12.74 2.50
N CYS A 41 10.10 12.00 1.39
CA CYS A 41 11.16 11.03 1.08
C CYS A 41 11.44 10.05 2.23
N ARG A 42 10.39 9.62 2.93
CA ARG A 42 10.48 8.62 4.00
C ARG A 42 9.86 7.31 3.54
N PRO A 43 10.49 6.17 3.86
CA PRO A 43 9.93 4.87 3.56
C PRO A 43 8.70 4.62 4.43
N ILE A 44 7.63 4.14 3.80
CA ILE A 44 6.38 3.74 4.43
C ILE A 44 6.20 2.26 4.15
N THR A 45 5.97 1.48 5.21
CA THR A 45 5.68 0.06 5.07
C THR A 45 4.18 -0.11 4.98
N LEU A 46 3.72 -0.72 3.89
CA LEU A 46 2.33 -1.06 3.63
C LEU A 46 2.17 -2.56 3.85
N GLN A 47 1.29 -2.92 4.77
CA GLN A 47 0.80 -4.28 4.89
C GLN A 47 -0.53 -4.36 4.15
N VAL A 48 -0.55 -5.16 3.10
CA VAL A 48 -1.74 -5.42 2.27
C VAL A 48 -2.26 -6.79 2.62
N GLU A 49 -3.53 -6.85 3.00
CA GLU A 49 -4.26 -8.09 3.23
C GLU A 49 -5.44 -8.17 2.26
N ILE A 50 -5.46 -9.22 1.44
CA ILE A 50 -6.52 -9.52 0.49
C ILE A 50 -7.36 -10.65 1.09
N ASN A 51 -8.58 -10.30 1.49
CA ASN A 51 -9.54 -11.26 2.02
C ASN A 51 -10.09 -12.17 0.92
N ASP A 52 -10.67 -13.32 1.30
CA ASP A 52 -11.29 -14.26 0.37
C ASP A 52 -12.46 -13.66 -0.43
N ASP A 53 -13.12 -12.63 0.10
CA ASP A 53 -14.15 -11.84 -0.60
C ASP A 53 -13.57 -10.88 -1.66
N GLY A 54 -12.25 -10.78 -1.78
CA GLY A 54 -11.55 -9.86 -2.66
C GLY A 54 -11.41 -8.43 -2.13
N ASN A 55 -11.79 -8.19 -0.87
CA ASN A 55 -11.59 -6.90 -0.20
C ASN A 55 -10.12 -6.72 0.19
N ILE A 56 -9.55 -5.58 -0.20
CA ILE A 56 -8.18 -5.19 0.16
C ILE A 56 -8.21 -4.32 1.40
N ASN A 57 -7.53 -4.78 2.44
CA ASN A 57 -7.19 -3.99 3.62
C ASN A 57 -5.74 -3.51 3.49
N ILE A 58 -5.51 -2.22 3.64
CA ILE A 58 -4.16 -1.63 3.63
C ILE A 58 -3.91 -1.01 4.99
N MET A 59 -2.84 -1.44 5.64
CA MET A 59 -2.35 -0.87 6.89
C MET A 59 -1.00 -0.21 6.64
N THR A 60 -0.86 1.04 7.07
CA THR A 60 0.40 1.79 6.96
C THR A 60 1.13 1.73 8.29
N GLU A 61 2.35 1.18 8.31
CA GLU A 61 3.21 1.16 9.48
C GLU A 61 4.40 2.12 9.30
N LYS A 62 4.83 2.72 10.41
CA LYS A 62 6.05 3.51 10.48
C LYS A 62 7.21 2.55 10.72
N GLU A 63 8.05 2.36 9.71
CA GLU A 63 9.35 1.73 9.95
C GLU A 63 10.14 2.66 10.89
N SER A 64 10.51 2.14 12.07
CA SER A 64 11.07 2.90 13.19
C SER A 64 12.59 3.01 13.11
#